data_AF-A0ABD4VTY5-F1
#
_entry.id   AF-A0ABD4VTY5-F1
#
_cell.length_a   1.000
_cell.length_b   1.000
_cell.length_c   1.000
_cell.angle_alpha   90.00
_cell.angle_beta   90.00
_cell.angle_gamma   90.00
#
_symmetry.space_group_name_H-M   'P 1'
#
loop_
_entity.id
_entity.type
_entity.pdbx_description
1 polymer ?
#
loop_
_entity_poly.entity_id
_entity_poly.type
_entity_poly.pdbx_seq_one_letter_code
_entity_poly.pdbx_strand_id
1 'polypeptide(L)'
;MGVFFVYILKSSACLAGFYLFYRLLLSKETFHRFNRIALLALLLLSLLLPLIQLTTTQQTEMHQTMLTIEQLLMMADMPASEVTQAEGTSVSGIQIILIIYLSGILFFVCRHLYSLIRLLALLRSGKRERMGNGITLVVHQCKISPFSWMKYIVISKKDLEEDGREILIHETAHICNRHSVDLLIADICIFFQWFNPASWLLKQELQNIHEYEADETVIREGVNAKQYQLLLIKKAVGTRLYSMANSFNHSKLKKRITMMLKEKSNPWARLKYLYVLPLAAIAVTAFARPEISGKMEEISAVKVNDLKQIVEKKVPEKTIEVAVDTVKKNALEKVVIEVSQLDTVSISSKVTISDGLKRNGLSPFATRRVDFQPQPLIMVDGKEITGEQMEAINPDMIESISVLKDKESVRIYGDKAEHGVILITLKGENANDLNKLSFSTMNSDELVKVTGTVKDHLNNPIVGASVSISGTTLGTVSDAYGHFVISAPRSAMLHISCLGMKPVRTAVSSEVNVILNPED
;
A
#
# COMPACT_ATOMS: atom_id res chain seq x y z
N MET A 1 -14.10 -8.05 -37.13
CA MET A 1 -13.02 -7.45 -36.29
C MET A 1 -13.40 -7.18 -34.83
N GLY A 2 -14.69 -7.15 -34.48
CA GLY A 2 -15.09 -6.68 -33.15
C GLY A 2 -14.81 -7.58 -31.96
N VAL A 3 -14.76 -8.89 -32.14
CA VAL A 3 -14.48 -9.84 -31.05
C VAL A 3 -13.11 -9.58 -30.41
N PHE A 4 -12.11 -9.22 -31.22
CA PHE A 4 -10.77 -8.87 -30.75
C PHE A 4 -10.75 -7.63 -29.86
N PHE A 5 -11.47 -6.57 -30.26
CA PHE A 5 -11.58 -5.34 -29.46
C PHE A 5 -12.30 -5.57 -28.15
N VAL A 6 -13.38 -6.35 -28.19
CA VAL A 6 -14.13 -6.72 -26.98
C VAL A 6 -13.24 -7.53 -26.04
N TYR A 7 -12.42 -8.44 -26.55
CA TYR A 7 -11.44 -9.16 -25.75
C TYR A 7 -10.41 -8.21 -25.11
N ILE A 8 -9.80 -7.30 -25.88
CA ILE A 8 -8.83 -6.32 -25.35
C ILE A 8 -9.44 -5.48 -24.23
N LEU A 9 -10.69 -5.03 -24.41
CA LEU A 9 -11.40 -4.22 -23.43
C LEU A 9 -11.72 -5.02 -22.16
N LYS A 10 -12.19 -6.27 -22.29
CA LYS A 10 -12.40 -7.20 -21.17
C LYS A 10 -11.10 -7.42 -20.38
N SER A 11 -10.00 -7.70 -21.07
CA SER A 11 -8.67 -7.87 -20.46
C SER A 11 -8.18 -6.61 -19.77
N SER A 12 -8.40 -5.44 -20.38
CA SER A 12 -8.05 -4.13 -19.81
C SER A 12 -8.80 -3.87 -18.50
N ALA A 13 -10.10 -4.16 -18.46
CA ALA A 13 -10.93 -4.03 -17.26
C ALA A 13 -10.48 -5.00 -16.15
N CYS A 14 -10.18 -6.27 -16.48
CA CYS A 14 -9.60 -7.23 -15.54
C CYS A 14 -8.29 -6.70 -14.94
N LEU A 15 -7.37 -6.25 -15.79
CA LEU A 15 -6.05 -5.78 -15.37
C LEU A 15 -6.16 -4.59 -14.41
N ALA A 16 -7.07 -3.66 -14.68
CA ALA A 16 -7.34 -2.52 -13.81
C ALA A 16 -7.94 -2.93 -12.46
N GLY A 17 -8.95 -3.82 -12.45
CA GLY A 17 -9.55 -4.34 -11.23
C GLY A 17 -8.55 -5.10 -10.36
N PHE A 18 -7.73 -5.95 -10.98
CA PHE A 18 -6.69 -6.71 -10.29
C PHE A 18 -5.57 -5.82 -9.73
N TYR A 19 -5.16 -4.79 -10.48
CA TYR A 19 -4.21 -3.80 -9.96
C TYR A 19 -4.76 -3.08 -8.73
N LEU A 20 -6.03 -2.63 -8.75
CA LEU A 20 -6.65 -1.98 -7.60
C LEU A 20 -6.70 -2.90 -6.38
N PHE A 21 -7.11 -4.15 -6.58
CA PHE A 21 -7.10 -5.16 -5.53
C PHE A 21 -5.71 -5.35 -4.92
N TYR A 22 -4.68 -5.55 -5.76
CA TYR A 22 -3.31 -5.67 -5.30
C TYR A 22 -2.87 -4.42 -4.50
N ARG A 23 -3.17 -3.23 -5.04
CA ARG A 23 -2.80 -1.96 -4.44
C ARG A 23 -3.39 -1.78 -3.05
N LEU A 24 -4.66 -2.15 -2.86
CA LEU A 24 -5.36 -1.96 -1.60
C LEU A 24 -4.99 -3.00 -0.55
N LEU A 25 -4.83 -4.27 -0.96
CA LEU A 25 -4.78 -5.39 -0.02
C LEU A 25 -3.37 -5.99 0.18
N LEU A 26 -2.56 -6.06 -0.88
CA LEU A 26 -1.29 -6.82 -0.89
C LEU A 26 -0.04 -5.93 -0.91
N SER A 27 -0.14 -4.71 -1.46
CA SER A 27 1.03 -3.84 -1.69
C SER A 27 1.81 -3.45 -0.43
N LYS A 28 1.18 -3.51 0.75
CA LYS A 28 1.78 -3.14 2.04
C LYS A 28 2.53 -4.28 2.72
N GLU A 29 2.41 -5.51 2.23
CA GLU A 29 3.04 -6.68 2.86
C GLU A 29 4.56 -6.72 2.59
N THR A 30 5.32 -7.22 3.58
CA THR A 30 6.79 -7.36 3.49
C THR A 30 7.23 -8.68 2.85
N PHE A 31 6.28 -9.54 2.44
CA PHE A 31 6.56 -10.78 1.73
C PHE A 31 6.81 -10.51 0.25
N HIS A 32 7.96 -9.93 -0.07
CA HIS A 32 8.32 -9.46 -1.41
C HIS A 32 8.20 -10.55 -2.49
N ARG A 33 8.69 -11.76 -2.21
CA ARG A 33 8.57 -12.93 -3.10
C ARG A 33 7.12 -13.27 -3.46
N PHE A 34 6.24 -13.29 -2.46
CA PHE A 34 4.83 -13.59 -2.67
C PHE A 34 4.13 -12.45 -3.41
N ASN A 35 4.45 -11.19 -3.08
CA ASN A 35 3.97 -10.03 -3.82
C ASN A 35 4.36 -10.06 -5.30
N ARG A 36 5.62 -10.42 -5.60
CA ARG A 36 6.11 -10.60 -6.96
C ARG A 36 5.32 -11.66 -7.71
N ILE A 37 5.18 -12.86 -7.13
CA ILE A 37 4.43 -13.96 -7.74
C ILE A 37 2.96 -13.56 -7.94
N ALA A 38 2.33 -12.93 -6.95
CA ALA A 38 0.95 -12.49 -7.04
C ALA A 38 0.75 -11.45 -8.15
N LEU A 39 1.66 -10.48 -8.30
CA LEU A 39 1.60 -9.51 -9.39
C LEU A 39 1.71 -10.17 -10.77
N LEU A 40 2.67 -11.09 -10.95
CA LEU A 40 2.83 -11.82 -12.20
C LEU A 40 1.62 -12.71 -12.50
N ALA A 41 1.07 -13.36 -11.48
CA ALA A 41 -0.13 -14.19 -11.59
C ALA A 41 -1.36 -13.35 -11.97
N LEU A 42 -1.58 -12.20 -11.31
CA LEU A 42 -2.68 -11.29 -11.64
C LEU A 42 -2.55 -10.74 -13.06
N LEU A 43 -1.33 -10.40 -13.50
CA LEU A 43 -1.08 -9.99 -14.88
C LEU A 43 -1.47 -11.11 -15.84
N LEU A 44 -0.97 -12.33 -15.66
CA LEU A 44 -1.29 -13.47 -16.52
C LEU A 44 -2.79 -13.81 -16.49
N LEU A 45 -3.41 -13.79 -15.32
CA LEU A 45 -4.83 -14.06 -15.13
C LEU A 45 -5.71 -13.03 -15.85
N SER A 46 -5.33 -11.74 -15.85
CA SER A 46 -6.08 -10.71 -16.57
C SER A 46 -6.07 -10.89 -18.10
N LEU A 47 -5.05 -11.57 -18.62
CA LEU A 47 -4.98 -11.97 -20.02
C LEU A 47 -5.78 -13.26 -20.26
N LEU A 48 -5.66 -14.27 -19.40
CA LEU A 48 -6.30 -15.57 -19.62
C LEU A 48 -7.81 -15.60 -19.35
N LEU A 49 -8.30 -14.91 -18.31
CA LEU A 49 -9.71 -15.01 -17.93
C LEU A 49 -10.69 -14.62 -19.04
N PRO A 50 -10.48 -13.54 -19.80
CA PRO A 50 -11.37 -13.19 -20.90
C PRO A 50 -11.40 -14.20 -22.05
N LEU A 51 -10.46 -15.15 -22.13
CA LEU A 51 -10.53 -16.27 -23.09
C LEU A 51 -11.46 -17.40 -22.62
N ILE A 52 -11.72 -17.51 -21.32
CA ILE A 52 -12.53 -18.59 -20.76
C ILE A 52 -14.00 -18.25 -21.01
N GLN A 53 -14.61 -18.96 -21.97
CA GLN A 53 -16.02 -18.86 -22.26
C GLN A 53 -16.79 -19.78 -21.31
N LEU A 54 -17.15 -19.29 -20.12
CA LEU A 54 -18.10 -19.99 -19.27
C LEU A 54 -19.53 -19.59 -19.66
N THR A 55 -20.37 -20.60 -19.82
CA THR A 55 -21.81 -20.42 -20.04
C THR A 55 -22.49 -20.38 -18.66
N THR A 56 -23.18 -19.29 -18.35
CA THR A 56 -23.96 -19.13 -17.12
C THR A 56 -25.44 -18.97 -17.46
N THR A 57 -26.34 -19.18 -16.52
CA THR A 57 -27.80 -19.11 -16.74
C THR A 57 -28.36 -17.70 -16.48
N GLN A 58 -27.61 -16.82 -15.79
CA GLN A 58 -28.06 -15.48 -15.40
C GLN A 58 -27.28 -14.37 -16.14
N GLN A 59 -28.01 -13.41 -16.71
CA GLN A 59 -27.43 -12.21 -17.33
C GLN A 59 -27.04 -11.19 -16.25
N THR A 60 -25.77 -10.80 -16.20
CA THR A 60 -25.29 -9.67 -15.38
C THR A 60 -25.43 -8.35 -16.16
N GLU A 61 -25.68 -7.23 -15.48
CA GLU A 61 -25.84 -5.90 -16.12
C GLU A 61 -24.60 -5.47 -16.92
N MET A 62 -23.41 -5.85 -16.45
CA MET A 62 -22.14 -5.62 -17.18
C MET A 62 -22.09 -6.41 -18.50
N HIS A 63 -22.74 -7.57 -18.57
CA HIS A 63 -22.89 -8.32 -19.80
C HIS A 63 -23.84 -7.63 -20.79
N GLN A 64 -24.93 -7.00 -20.33
CA GLN A 64 -25.87 -6.28 -21.20
C GLN A 64 -25.20 -5.08 -21.90
N THR A 65 -24.43 -4.27 -21.18
CA THR A 65 -23.68 -3.15 -21.79
C THR A 65 -22.65 -3.64 -22.81
N MET A 66 -22.01 -4.79 -22.56
CA MET A 66 -21.09 -5.41 -23.51
C MET A 66 -21.79 -6.06 -24.71
N LEU A 67 -22.98 -6.65 -24.53
CA LEU A 67 -23.79 -7.15 -25.65
C LEU A 67 -24.18 -6.02 -26.59
N THR A 68 -24.54 -4.85 -26.08
CA THR A 68 -24.83 -3.66 -26.89
C THR A 68 -23.61 -3.23 -27.72
N ILE A 69 -22.39 -3.30 -27.15
CA ILE A 69 -21.14 -3.01 -27.87
C ILE A 69 -20.82 -4.11 -28.89
N GLU A 70 -20.99 -5.39 -28.53
CA GLU A 70 -20.82 -6.52 -29.45
C GLU A 70 -21.78 -6.39 -30.65
N GLN A 71 -23.04 -6.03 -30.41
CA GLN A 71 -24.08 -5.86 -31.43
C GLN A 71 -23.84 -4.60 -32.29
N LEU A 72 -23.31 -3.52 -31.70
CA LEU A 72 -22.85 -2.31 -32.40
C LEU A 72 -21.64 -2.57 -33.30
N LEU A 73 -20.70 -3.40 -32.86
CA LEU A 73 -19.57 -3.79 -33.71
C LEU A 73 -19.98 -4.80 -34.80
N MET A 74 -20.96 -5.66 -34.54
CA MET A 74 -21.49 -6.61 -35.54
C MET A 74 -22.30 -5.92 -36.64
N MET A 75 -23.09 -4.89 -36.32
CA MET A 75 -23.83 -4.12 -37.34
C MET A 75 -22.90 -3.33 -38.27
N ALA A 76 -21.71 -2.96 -37.80
CA ALA A 76 -20.69 -2.25 -38.58
C ALA A 76 -19.84 -3.17 -39.49
N ASP A 77 -19.96 -4.50 -39.35
CA ASP A 77 -19.31 -5.53 -40.18
C ASP A 77 -20.27 -6.08 -41.26
N MET A 78 -21.54 -5.62 -41.34
CA MET A 78 -22.48 -6.03 -42.38
C MET A 78 -22.14 -5.37 -43.73
N PRO A 79 -21.93 -6.13 -44.82
CA PRO A 79 -21.83 -5.54 -46.15
C PRO A 79 -23.22 -5.01 -46.53
N ALA A 80 -23.31 -3.69 -46.75
CA ALA A 80 -24.48 -3.08 -47.34
C ALA A 80 -24.70 -3.70 -48.72
N SER A 81 -25.74 -4.51 -48.88
CA SER A 81 -26.10 -5.05 -50.19
C SER A 81 -26.75 -3.95 -51.03
N GLU A 82 -26.02 -3.60 -52.09
CA GLU A 82 -26.43 -3.01 -53.36
C GLU A 82 -27.15 -1.64 -53.36
N VAL A 83 -26.36 -0.57 -53.55
CA VAL A 83 -26.65 0.43 -54.60
C VAL A 83 -25.32 0.85 -55.26
N THR A 84 -25.34 0.83 -56.59
CA THR A 84 -24.30 1.12 -57.59
C THR A 84 -23.41 2.37 -57.37
N GLN A 85 -22.13 2.19 -57.77
CA GLN A 85 -21.10 3.17 -58.17
C GLN A 85 -20.54 4.16 -57.13
N ALA A 86 -19.36 3.82 -56.56
CA ALA A 86 -18.09 4.55 -56.74
C ALA A 86 -16.96 3.73 -56.11
N GLU A 87 -15.84 3.53 -56.81
CA GLU A 87 -14.60 3.01 -56.24
C GLU A 87 -14.02 4.04 -55.26
N GLY A 88 -14.48 3.97 -54.03
CA GLY A 88 -13.84 4.60 -52.88
C GLY A 88 -13.89 3.58 -51.75
N THR A 89 -12.74 3.04 -51.36
CA THR A 89 -12.62 2.19 -50.17
C THR A 89 -13.09 2.98 -48.95
N SER A 90 -14.37 2.88 -48.61
CA SER A 90 -14.92 3.44 -47.39
C SER A 90 -14.40 2.62 -46.22
N VAL A 91 -13.31 3.09 -45.61
CA VAL A 91 -12.71 2.48 -44.43
C VAL A 91 -13.74 2.58 -43.29
N SER A 92 -14.25 1.44 -42.83
CA SER A 92 -15.16 1.39 -41.68
C SER A 92 -14.44 1.95 -40.44
N GLY A 93 -15.12 2.73 -39.59
CA GLY A 93 -14.50 3.37 -38.41
C GLY A 93 -13.76 2.38 -37.49
N ILE A 94 -14.20 1.12 -37.43
CA ILE A 94 -13.54 0.03 -36.69
C ILE A 94 -12.15 -0.27 -37.27
N GLN A 95 -11.98 -0.20 -38.58
CA GLN A 95 -10.69 -0.40 -39.25
C GLN A 95 -9.73 0.75 -38.91
N ILE A 96 -10.21 1.99 -38.83
CA ILE A 96 -9.39 3.14 -38.40
C ILE A 96 -8.89 2.94 -36.97
N ILE A 97 -9.79 2.56 -36.04
CA ILE A 97 -9.42 2.28 -34.65
C ILE A 97 -8.40 1.14 -34.56
N LEU A 98 -8.54 0.10 -35.41
CA LEU A 98 -7.58 -1.00 -35.47
C LEU A 98 -6.21 -0.56 -35.95
N ILE A 99 -6.15 0.28 -36.98
CA ILE A 99 -4.89 0.84 -37.47
C ILE A 99 -4.22 1.68 -36.38
N ILE A 100 -4.98 2.52 -35.66
CA ILE A 100 -4.47 3.29 -34.52
C ILE A 100 -3.93 2.36 -33.43
N TYR A 101 -4.68 1.32 -33.07
CA TYR A 101 -4.25 0.36 -32.06
C TYR A 101 -2.96 -0.38 -32.46
N LEU A 102 -2.87 -0.89 -33.69
CA LEU A 102 -1.70 -1.60 -34.21
C LEU A 102 -0.49 -0.68 -34.37
N SER A 103 -0.68 0.57 -34.82
CA SER A 103 0.39 1.56 -34.87
C SER A 103 0.95 1.90 -33.48
N GLY A 104 0.09 1.94 -32.46
CA GLY A 104 0.50 2.05 -31.06
C GLY A 104 1.39 0.88 -30.62
N ILE A 105 0.97 -0.37 -30.87
CA ILE A 105 1.80 -1.56 -30.60
C ILE A 105 3.16 -1.44 -31.29
N LEU A 106 3.16 -1.12 -32.59
CA LEU A 106 4.37 -1.01 -33.39
C LEU A 106 5.33 0.05 -32.82
N PHE A 107 4.81 1.23 -32.43
CA PHE A 107 5.60 2.28 -31.81
C PHE A 107 6.29 1.80 -30.53
N PHE A 108 5.56 1.15 -29.62
CA PHE A 108 6.14 0.67 -28.35
C PHE A 108 7.12 -0.49 -28.56
N VAL A 109 6.85 -1.40 -29.49
CA VAL A 109 7.78 -2.48 -29.88
C VAL A 109 9.07 -1.90 -30.46
N CYS A 110 8.99 -0.97 -31.40
CA CYS A 110 10.15 -0.31 -32.00
C CYS A 110 10.96 0.46 -30.94
N ARG A 111 10.30 1.21 -30.05
CA ARG A 111 10.93 1.91 -28.93
C ARG A 111 11.66 0.94 -27.99
N HIS A 112 11.03 -0.18 -27.65
CA HIS A 112 11.64 -1.20 -26.78
C HIS A 112 12.83 -1.89 -27.47
N LEU A 113 12.71 -2.22 -28.76
CA LEU A 113 13.78 -2.81 -29.54
C LEU A 113 14.98 -1.87 -29.65
N TYR A 114 14.76 -0.57 -29.89
CA TYR A 114 15.82 0.44 -29.87
C TYR A 114 16.53 0.49 -28.50
N SER A 115 15.76 0.48 -27.40
CA SER A 115 16.33 0.44 -26.04
C SER A 115 17.17 -0.82 -25.81
N LEU A 116 16.71 -1.98 -26.29
CA LEU A 116 17.43 -3.24 -26.18
C LEU A 116 18.72 -3.25 -27.02
N ILE A 117 18.67 -2.74 -28.25
CA ILE A 117 19.86 -2.61 -29.11
C ILE A 117 20.90 -1.72 -28.42
N ARG A 118 20.49 -0.58 -27.85
CA ARG A 118 21.38 0.32 -27.12
C ARG A 118 21.99 -0.35 -25.89
N LEU A 119 21.20 -1.13 -25.15
CA LEU A 119 21.67 -1.90 -24.01
C LEU A 119 22.69 -2.96 -24.43
N LEU A 120 22.42 -3.70 -25.50
CA LEU A 120 23.33 -4.71 -26.04
C LEU A 120 24.63 -4.08 -26.58
N ALA A 121 24.54 -2.91 -27.21
CA ALA A 121 25.71 -2.15 -27.64
C ALA A 121 26.58 -1.74 -26.43
N LEU A 122 25.95 -1.28 -25.34
CA LEU A 122 26.64 -0.93 -24.09
C LEU A 122 27.29 -2.15 -23.42
N LEU A 123 26.65 -3.31 -23.48
CA LEU A 123 27.20 -4.57 -22.95
C LEU A 123 28.41 -5.06 -23.76
N ARG A 124 28.47 -4.74 -25.06
CA ARG A 124 29.59 -5.13 -25.93
C ARG A 124 30.80 -4.21 -25.84
N SER A 125 30.63 -2.96 -25.42
CA SER A 125 31.71 -1.97 -25.39
C SER A 125 32.58 -1.97 -24.13
N GLY A 126 32.15 -2.60 -23.04
CA GLY A 126 32.90 -2.63 -21.78
C GLY A 126 33.93 -3.77 -21.69
N LYS A 127 34.88 -3.64 -20.75
CA LYS A 127 35.86 -4.70 -20.44
C LYS A 127 35.14 -5.84 -19.71
N ARG A 128 35.25 -7.07 -20.22
CA ARG A 128 34.55 -8.25 -19.68
C ARG A 128 35.45 -9.04 -18.75
N GLU A 129 34.98 -9.28 -17.54
CA GLU A 129 35.61 -10.13 -16.55
C GLU A 129 34.62 -11.21 -16.12
N ARG A 130 35.03 -12.48 -16.15
CA ARG A 130 34.16 -13.57 -15.70
C ARG A 130 34.21 -13.65 -14.18
N MET A 131 33.04 -13.56 -13.55
CA MET A 131 32.89 -13.86 -12.13
C MET A 131 32.49 -15.34 -11.96
N GLY A 132 32.55 -15.83 -10.71
CA GLY A 132 31.98 -17.13 -10.35
C GLY A 132 30.49 -17.23 -10.70
N ASN A 133 29.97 -18.47 -10.78
CA ASN A 133 28.54 -18.76 -10.99
C ASN A 133 27.97 -18.41 -12.37
N GLY A 134 28.82 -18.20 -13.38
CA GLY A 134 28.39 -17.94 -14.77
C GLY A 134 27.99 -16.49 -15.06
N ILE A 135 28.21 -15.58 -14.10
CA ILE A 135 27.94 -14.15 -14.23
C ILE A 135 29.12 -13.45 -14.92
N THR A 136 28.83 -12.52 -15.84
CA THR A 136 29.85 -11.72 -16.52
C THR A 136 29.81 -10.28 -16.02
N LEU A 137 30.91 -9.82 -15.43
CA LEU A 137 31.09 -8.43 -15.03
C LEU A 137 31.59 -7.61 -16.23
N VAL A 138 30.96 -6.47 -16.47
CA VAL A 138 31.30 -5.53 -17.55
C VAL A 138 31.67 -4.21 -16.91
N VAL A 139 32.97 -3.91 -16.88
CA VAL A 139 33.51 -2.71 -16.24
C VAL A 139 33.69 -1.60 -17.28
N HIS A 140 33.16 -0.42 -16.98
CA HIS A 140 33.28 0.79 -17.79
C HIS A 140 34.12 1.87 -17.10
N GLN A 141 34.90 2.62 -17.87
CA GLN A 141 35.70 3.74 -17.36
C GLN A 141 34.85 5.00 -17.12
N CYS A 142 33.75 5.16 -17.85
CA CYS A 142 32.85 6.30 -17.69
C CYS A 142 31.88 6.09 -16.52
N LYS A 143 31.37 7.21 -15.98
CA LYS A 143 30.39 7.22 -14.89
C LYS A 143 29.04 6.71 -15.39
N ILE A 144 28.74 5.44 -15.12
CA ILE A 144 27.47 4.78 -15.43
C ILE A 144 26.87 4.26 -14.12
N SER A 145 25.55 4.39 -13.96
CA SER A 145 24.85 3.74 -12.85
C SER A 145 25.02 2.21 -12.95
N PRO A 146 25.34 1.52 -11.86
CA PRO A 146 25.33 0.07 -11.85
C PRO A 146 23.94 -0.46 -12.26
N PHE A 147 23.94 -1.54 -13.03
CA PHE A 147 22.72 -2.28 -13.35
C PHE A 147 23.05 -3.71 -13.77
N SER A 148 22.05 -4.57 -13.70
CA SER A 148 22.12 -5.98 -14.08
C SER A 148 21.15 -6.28 -15.21
N TRP A 149 21.60 -7.08 -16.16
CA TRP A 149 20.77 -7.55 -17.27
C TRP A 149 21.07 -9.02 -17.59
N MET A 150 20.09 -9.87 -17.37
CA MET A 150 20.17 -11.31 -17.63
C MET A 150 21.30 -11.99 -16.82
N LYS A 151 22.50 -12.12 -17.38
CA LYS A 151 23.71 -12.68 -16.73
C LYS A 151 24.87 -11.69 -16.63
N TYR A 152 24.63 -10.44 -17.00
CA TYR A 152 25.62 -9.38 -17.07
C TYR A 152 25.40 -8.40 -15.93
N ILE A 153 26.48 -8.03 -15.25
CA ILE A 153 26.51 -6.91 -14.31
C ILE A 153 27.34 -5.81 -14.96
N VAL A 154 26.79 -4.62 -15.09
CA VAL A 154 27.49 -3.45 -15.62
C VAL A 154 27.77 -2.51 -14.47
N ILE A 155 29.04 -2.13 -14.28
CA ILE A 155 29.47 -1.24 -13.20
C ILE A 155 30.56 -0.28 -13.68
N SER A 156 30.59 0.93 -13.14
CA SER A 156 31.70 1.85 -13.38
C SER A 156 32.93 1.44 -12.56
N LYS A 157 34.14 1.69 -13.09
CA LYS A 157 35.39 1.41 -12.37
C LYS A 157 35.44 2.10 -11.01
N LYS A 158 34.97 3.36 -10.96
CA LYS A 158 34.89 4.14 -9.72
C LYS A 158 33.97 3.49 -8.67
N ASP A 159 32.78 3.04 -9.07
CA ASP A 159 31.84 2.41 -8.14
C ASP A 159 32.32 1.04 -7.67
N LEU A 160 33.06 0.32 -8.53
CA LEU A 160 33.69 -0.95 -8.18
C LEU A 160 34.79 -0.79 -7.12
N GLU A 161 35.55 0.31 -7.18
CA GLU A 161 36.64 0.61 -6.23
C GLU A 161 36.13 1.19 -4.89
N GLU A 162 35.12 2.08 -4.89
CA GLU A 162 34.60 2.71 -3.67
C GLU A 162 33.62 1.82 -2.89
N ASP A 163 32.58 1.30 -3.57
CA ASP A 163 31.40 0.69 -2.94
C ASP A 163 31.06 -0.67 -3.59
N GLY A 164 32.07 -1.35 -4.14
CA GLY A 164 31.89 -2.47 -5.04
C GLY A 164 31.18 -3.68 -4.42
N ARG A 165 31.46 -3.99 -3.15
CA ARG A 165 30.90 -5.18 -2.49
C ARG A 165 29.38 -5.12 -2.39
N GLU A 166 28.85 -4.04 -1.84
CA GLU A 166 27.42 -3.83 -1.62
C GLU A 166 26.67 -3.77 -2.95
N ILE A 167 27.23 -3.08 -3.94
CA ILE A 167 26.64 -2.95 -5.29
C ILE A 167 26.63 -4.31 -5.99
N LEU A 168 27.72 -5.07 -5.94
CA LEU A 168 27.79 -6.38 -6.60
C LEU A 168 26.81 -7.38 -5.99
N ILE A 169 26.64 -7.39 -4.66
CA ILE A 169 25.64 -8.25 -4.00
C ILE A 169 24.23 -7.86 -4.45
N HIS A 170 23.93 -6.56 -4.52
CA HIS A 170 22.64 -6.06 -4.99
C HIS A 170 22.36 -6.48 -6.45
N GLU A 171 23.29 -6.20 -7.37
CA GLU A 171 23.13 -6.54 -8.78
C GLU A 171 23.09 -8.05 -9.03
N THR A 172 23.82 -8.82 -8.23
CA THR A 172 23.76 -10.29 -8.27
C THR A 172 22.37 -10.79 -7.84
N ALA A 173 21.74 -10.16 -6.85
CA ALA A 173 20.41 -10.52 -6.41
C ALA A 173 19.37 -10.37 -7.54
N HIS A 174 19.46 -9.33 -8.37
CA HIS A 174 18.59 -9.17 -9.55
C HIS A 174 18.74 -10.31 -10.56
N ILE A 175 19.97 -10.79 -10.77
CA ILE A 175 20.26 -11.93 -11.67
C ILE A 175 19.70 -13.23 -11.09
N CYS A 176 20.03 -13.54 -9.83
CA CYS A 176 19.56 -14.75 -9.16
C CYS A 176 18.03 -14.83 -9.12
N ASN A 177 17.36 -13.70 -8.96
CA ASN A 177 15.91 -13.62 -8.92
C ASN A 177 15.27 -13.55 -10.31
N ARG A 178 16.05 -13.43 -11.39
CA ARG A 178 15.59 -13.29 -12.78
C ARG A 178 14.70 -12.06 -13.02
N HIS A 179 14.99 -10.94 -12.35
CA HIS A 179 14.19 -9.71 -12.47
C HIS A 179 14.09 -9.17 -13.91
N SER A 180 15.10 -9.41 -14.76
CA SER A 180 15.04 -9.03 -16.17
C SER A 180 13.92 -9.72 -16.94
N VAL A 181 13.60 -10.98 -16.62
CA VAL A 181 12.54 -11.74 -17.30
C VAL A 181 11.17 -11.19 -16.94
N ASP A 182 10.95 -10.86 -15.67
CA ASP A 182 9.71 -10.24 -15.20
C ASP A 182 9.41 -8.92 -15.91
N LEU A 183 10.44 -8.08 -16.10
CA LEU A 183 10.28 -6.82 -16.82
C LEU A 183 9.94 -7.05 -18.29
N LEU A 184 10.52 -8.06 -18.93
CA LEU A 184 10.16 -8.45 -20.30
C LEU A 184 8.69 -8.89 -20.39
N ILE A 185 8.21 -9.70 -19.43
CA ILE A 185 6.80 -10.11 -19.37
C ILE A 185 5.88 -8.88 -19.23
N ALA A 186 6.22 -7.96 -18.33
CA ALA A 186 5.47 -6.72 -18.15
C ALA A 186 5.50 -5.83 -19.41
N ASP A 187 6.63 -5.75 -20.10
CA ASP A 187 6.75 -5.00 -21.37
C ASP A 187 5.92 -5.61 -22.49
N ILE A 188 5.89 -6.94 -22.62
CA ILE A 188 5.01 -7.64 -23.57
C ILE A 188 3.55 -7.31 -23.28
N CYS A 189 3.12 -7.34 -22.01
CA CYS A 189 1.78 -6.94 -21.61
C CYS A 189 1.48 -5.49 -21.98
N ILE A 190 2.42 -4.57 -21.74
CA ILE A 190 2.30 -3.17 -22.12
C ILE A 190 2.18 -3.00 -23.62
N PHE A 191 2.81 -3.82 -24.47
CA PHE A 191 2.63 -3.70 -25.91
C PHE A 191 1.16 -3.85 -26.30
N PHE A 192 0.47 -4.86 -25.77
CA PHE A 192 -0.95 -5.09 -26.06
C PHE A 192 -1.89 -4.13 -25.30
N GLN A 193 -1.49 -3.68 -24.12
CA GLN A 193 -2.28 -2.84 -23.21
C GLN A 193 -1.68 -1.44 -23.04
N TRP A 194 -1.08 -0.89 -24.09
CA TRP A 194 -0.28 0.35 -24.00
C TRP A 194 -1.12 1.55 -23.57
N PHE A 195 -2.40 1.55 -23.91
CA PHE A 195 -3.37 2.59 -23.55
C PHE A 195 -3.88 2.44 -22.10
N ASN A 196 -3.66 1.29 -21.45
CA ASN A 196 -4.17 1.00 -20.12
C ASN A 196 -3.17 1.43 -19.03
N PRO A 197 -3.47 2.45 -18.22
CA PRO A 197 -2.57 2.93 -17.16
C PRO A 197 -2.26 1.85 -16.10
N ALA A 198 -3.15 0.88 -15.88
CA ALA A 198 -2.92 -0.20 -14.92
C ALA A 198 -1.72 -1.07 -15.29
N SER A 199 -1.47 -1.31 -16.58
CA SER A 199 -0.30 -2.08 -17.05
C SER A 199 1.01 -1.38 -16.68
N TRP A 200 1.05 -0.06 -16.81
CA TRP A 200 2.21 0.77 -16.45
C TRP A 200 2.43 0.81 -14.94
N LEU A 201 1.36 0.96 -14.17
CA LEU A 201 1.42 0.99 -12.70
C LEU A 201 1.83 -0.37 -12.12
N LEU A 202 1.35 -1.48 -12.69
CA LEU A 202 1.78 -2.83 -12.33
C LEU A 202 3.27 -3.03 -12.56
N LYS A 203 3.79 -2.61 -13.72
CA LYS A 203 5.23 -2.66 -14.01
C LYS A 203 6.03 -1.83 -12.97
N GLN A 204 5.54 -0.65 -12.60
CA GLN A 204 6.19 0.18 -11.58
C GLN A 204 6.19 -0.49 -10.19
N GLU A 205 5.11 -1.16 -9.79
CA GLU A 205 5.06 -1.88 -8.52
C GLU A 205 5.95 -3.13 -8.51
N LEU A 206 6.02 -3.83 -9.65
CA LEU A 206 6.94 -4.96 -9.84
C LEU A 206 8.40 -4.53 -9.71
N GLN A 207 8.78 -3.40 -10.32
CA GLN A 207 10.10 -2.78 -10.14
C GLN A 207 10.39 -2.46 -8.68
N ASN A 208 9.43 -1.87 -7.94
CA ASN A 208 9.64 -1.57 -6.52
C ASN A 208 9.91 -2.86 -5.72
N ILE A 209 9.19 -3.94 -6.00
CA ILE A 209 9.42 -5.24 -5.34
C ILE A 209 10.80 -5.81 -5.69
N HIS A 210 11.24 -5.69 -6.95
CA HIS A 210 12.58 -6.11 -7.36
C HIS A 210 13.67 -5.43 -6.53
N GLU A 211 13.55 -4.11 -6.33
CA GLU A 211 14.46 -3.35 -5.47
C GLU A 211 14.41 -3.87 -4.02
N TYR A 212 13.21 -4.12 -3.48
CA TYR A 212 13.09 -4.62 -2.10
C TYR A 212 13.67 -6.02 -1.92
N GLU A 213 13.50 -6.94 -2.89
CA GLU A 213 14.11 -8.28 -2.84
C GLU A 213 15.64 -8.22 -2.94
N ALA A 214 16.16 -7.29 -3.73
CA ALA A 214 17.60 -7.06 -3.86
C ALA A 214 18.17 -6.45 -2.57
N ASP A 215 17.52 -5.43 -2.01
CA ASP A 215 17.88 -4.79 -0.73
C ASP A 215 17.85 -5.81 0.43
N GLU A 216 16.82 -6.65 0.51
CA GLU A 216 16.72 -7.71 1.52
C GLU A 216 17.87 -8.73 1.38
N THR A 217 18.28 -9.04 0.15
CA THR A 217 19.40 -9.96 -0.10
C THR A 217 20.72 -9.36 0.36
N VAL A 218 20.96 -8.07 0.11
CA VAL A 218 22.18 -7.38 0.59
C VAL A 218 22.29 -7.44 2.12
N ILE A 219 21.20 -7.17 2.83
CA ILE A 219 21.16 -7.22 4.30
C ILE A 219 21.36 -8.65 4.79
N ARG A 220 20.75 -9.66 4.13
CA ARG A 220 20.89 -11.07 4.49
C ARG A 220 22.32 -11.60 4.31
N GLU A 221 23.07 -11.09 3.34
CA GLU A 221 24.50 -11.39 3.11
C GLU A 221 25.44 -10.69 4.14
N GLY A 222 24.88 -10.05 5.17
CA GLY A 222 25.63 -9.51 6.30
C GLY A 222 26.14 -8.07 6.13
N VAL A 223 25.64 -7.32 5.14
CA VAL A 223 25.96 -5.89 5.01
C VAL A 223 25.18 -5.09 6.05
N ASN A 224 25.86 -4.15 6.72
CA ASN A 224 25.23 -3.28 7.70
C ASN A 224 24.14 -2.41 7.05
N ALA A 225 22.90 -2.52 7.53
CA ALA A 225 21.76 -1.82 6.95
C ALA A 225 21.91 -0.29 6.95
N LYS A 226 22.50 0.32 7.99
CA LYS A 226 22.69 1.78 8.06
C LYS A 226 23.71 2.25 7.02
N GLN A 227 24.84 1.55 6.92
CA GLN A 227 25.88 1.84 5.93
C GLN A 227 25.32 1.70 4.50
N TYR A 228 24.56 0.64 4.25
CA TYR A 228 23.92 0.43 2.96
C TYR A 228 22.89 1.52 2.61
N GLN A 229 22.05 1.94 3.56
CA GLN A 229 21.10 3.04 3.36
C GLN A 229 21.82 4.37 3.03
N LEU A 230 22.89 4.69 3.75
CA LEU A 230 23.73 5.86 3.47
C LEU A 230 24.35 5.81 2.08
N LEU A 231 24.81 4.63 1.65
CA LEU A 231 25.30 4.40 0.29
C LEU A 231 24.22 4.72 -0.75
N LEU A 232 23.00 4.19 -0.58
CA LEU A 232 21.90 4.45 -1.51
C LEU A 232 21.54 5.94 -1.57
N ILE A 233 21.57 6.64 -0.44
CA ILE A 233 21.35 8.10 -0.38
C ILE A 233 22.47 8.84 -1.11
N LYS A 234 23.75 8.51 -0.83
CA LYS A 234 24.92 9.09 -1.51
C LYS A 234 24.81 8.92 -3.04
N LYS A 235 24.39 7.74 -3.51
CA LYS A 235 24.21 7.47 -4.96
C LYS A 235 23.03 8.24 -5.55
N ALA A 236 21.90 8.33 -4.85
CA ALA A 236 20.71 9.03 -5.34
C ALA A 236 20.85 10.56 -5.36
N VAL A 237 21.53 11.13 -4.36
CA VAL A 237 21.74 12.59 -4.22
C VAL A 237 22.92 13.06 -5.09
N GLY A 238 23.92 12.20 -5.29
CA GLY A 238 25.14 12.55 -6.02
C GLY A 238 25.88 13.74 -5.39
N THR A 239 26.68 14.46 -6.20
CA THR A 239 27.44 15.64 -5.76
C THR A 239 26.62 16.93 -5.75
N ARG A 240 25.31 16.87 -5.99
CA ARG A 240 24.44 18.05 -6.09
C ARG A 240 23.61 18.21 -4.82
N LEU A 241 24.24 18.70 -3.76
CA LEU A 241 23.54 19.15 -2.55
C LEU A 241 22.76 20.48 -2.75
N TYR A 242 22.90 21.13 -3.91
CA TYR A 242 22.34 22.46 -4.18
C TYR A 242 21.48 22.51 -5.46
N SER A 243 20.37 21.79 -5.48
CA SER A 243 19.33 22.06 -6.49
C SER A 243 17.95 21.85 -5.89
N MET A 244 17.47 22.90 -5.22
CA MET A 244 16.04 23.13 -4.93
C MET A 244 15.24 23.39 -6.23
N ALA A 245 15.42 22.56 -7.26
CA ALA A 245 14.69 22.67 -8.51
C ALA A 245 14.31 21.26 -8.99
N ASN A 246 13.25 20.74 -8.37
CA ASN A 246 12.23 19.86 -8.93
C ASN A 246 12.69 18.54 -9.61
N SER A 247 12.17 17.42 -9.08
CA SER A 247 12.15 16.06 -9.67
C SER A 247 13.23 15.03 -9.26
N PHE A 248 13.81 15.11 -8.06
CA PHE A 248 14.42 13.89 -7.51
C PHE A 248 13.32 12.93 -7.04
N ASN A 249 13.41 11.68 -7.49
CA ASN A 249 12.45 10.61 -7.27
C ASN A 249 12.48 10.12 -5.80
N HIS A 250 12.36 11.03 -4.83
CA HIS A 250 12.44 10.76 -3.39
C HIS A 250 11.45 9.68 -2.96
N SER A 251 10.31 9.55 -3.67
CA SER A 251 9.32 8.53 -3.36
C SER A 251 9.84 7.09 -3.51
N LYS A 252 10.72 6.79 -4.49
CA LYS A 252 11.28 5.44 -4.69
C LYS A 252 12.35 5.09 -3.66
N LEU A 253 13.31 6.00 -3.44
CA LEU A 253 14.35 5.80 -2.43
C LEU A 253 13.75 5.73 -1.02
N LYS A 254 12.81 6.64 -0.71
CA LYS A 254 12.07 6.61 0.56
C LYS A 254 11.40 5.26 0.75
N LYS A 255 10.69 4.74 -0.26
CA LYS A 255 10.05 3.43 -0.19
C LYS A 255 11.04 2.30 0.10
N ARG A 256 12.20 2.28 -0.57
CA ARG A 256 13.27 1.28 -0.31
C ARG A 256 13.74 1.33 1.13
N ILE A 257 14.10 2.53 1.63
CA ILE A 257 14.53 2.73 3.02
C ILE A 257 13.42 2.34 4.02
N THR A 258 12.19 2.78 3.77
CA THR A 258 11.03 2.45 4.61
C THR A 258 10.81 0.94 4.68
N MET A 259 10.93 0.21 3.57
CA MET A 259 10.75 -1.24 3.58
C MET A 259 11.91 -1.99 4.24
N MET A 260 13.14 -1.45 4.22
CA MET A 260 14.26 -2.02 4.99
C MET A 260 14.10 -1.84 6.50
N LEU A 261 13.52 -0.73 6.94
CA LEU A 261 13.30 -0.42 8.36
C LEU A 261 12.01 -1.05 8.92
N LYS A 262 11.16 -1.58 8.05
CA LYS A 262 9.87 -2.14 8.43
C LYS A 262 10.04 -3.53 9.03
N GLU A 263 9.34 -3.77 10.14
CA GLU A 263 9.25 -5.10 10.74
C GLU A 263 8.59 -6.10 9.80
N LYS A 264 9.01 -7.37 9.88
CA LYS A 264 8.46 -8.43 9.05
C LYS A 264 6.98 -8.65 9.39
N SER A 265 6.17 -8.82 8.35
CA SER A 265 4.74 -9.09 8.44
C SER A 265 4.53 -10.44 9.15
N ASN A 266 3.42 -10.55 9.89
CA ASN A 266 2.98 -11.82 10.50
C ASN A 266 2.85 -12.91 9.41
N PRO A 267 3.38 -14.13 9.60
CA PRO A 267 3.19 -15.27 8.70
C PRO A 267 1.73 -15.50 8.25
N TRP A 268 0.74 -15.23 9.11
CA TRP A 268 -0.68 -15.33 8.78
C TRP A 268 -1.13 -14.35 7.69
N ALA A 269 -0.43 -13.24 7.46
CA ALA A 269 -0.72 -12.34 6.35
C ALA A 269 -0.49 -13.01 4.99
N ARG A 270 0.23 -14.14 4.92
CA ARG A 270 0.32 -14.96 3.69
C ARG A 270 -1.03 -15.55 3.27
N LEU A 271 -1.97 -15.75 4.19
CA LEU A 271 -3.29 -16.23 3.84
C LEU A 271 -4.06 -15.20 2.98
N LYS A 272 -3.68 -13.90 3.03
CA LYS A 272 -4.28 -12.86 2.18
C LYS A 272 -4.06 -13.11 0.69
N TYR A 273 -3.00 -13.81 0.29
CA TYR A 273 -2.79 -14.15 -1.13
C TYR A 273 -3.86 -15.11 -1.65
N LEU A 274 -4.53 -15.86 -0.77
CA LEU A 274 -5.65 -16.73 -1.15
C LEU A 274 -6.83 -15.92 -1.71
N TYR A 275 -6.97 -14.64 -1.36
CA TYR A 275 -7.99 -13.74 -1.90
C TYR A 275 -7.87 -13.49 -3.41
N VAL A 276 -6.75 -13.86 -4.04
CA VAL A 276 -6.63 -13.86 -5.51
C VAL A 276 -7.61 -14.86 -6.14
N LEU A 277 -7.90 -16.00 -5.48
CA LEU A 277 -8.84 -17.01 -6.00
C LEU A 277 -10.30 -16.53 -6.06
N PRO A 278 -10.91 -15.99 -4.98
CA PRO A 278 -12.27 -15.46 -5.07
C PRO A 278 -12.35 -14.26 -6.02
N LEU A 279 -11.31 -13.43 -6.10
CA LEU A 279 -11.25 -12.35 -7.10
C LEU A 279 -11.25 -12.89 -8.53
N ALA A 280 -10.49 -13.95 -8.80
CA ALA A 280 -10.50 -14.64 -10.08
C ALA A 280 -11.90 -15.20 -10.40
N ALA A 281 -12.55 -15.82 -9.42
CA ALA A 281 -13.91 -16.36 -9.57
C ALA A 281 -14.94 -15.27 -9.88
N ILE A 282 -14.89 -14.13 -9.17
CA ILE A 282 -15.76 -12.97 -9.45
C ILE A 282 -15.54 -12.45 -10.88
N ALA A 283 -14.28 -12.31 -11.30
CA ALA A 283 -13.96 -11.88 -12.66
C ALA A 283 -14.52 -12.87 -13.69
N VAL A 284 -14.34 -14.17 -13.48
CA VAL A 284 -14.91 -15.23 -14.33
C VAL A 284 -16.43 -15.12 -14.43
N THR A 285 -17.14 -14.98 -13.31
CA THR A 285 -18.62 -14.84 -13.32
C THR A 285 -19.08 -13.56 -14.01
N ALA A 286 -18.29 -12.49 -13.91
CA ALA A 286 -18.63 -11.21 -14.52
C ALA A 286 -18.52 -11.23 -16.06
N PHE A 287 -17.73 -12.15 -16.62
CA PHE A 287 -17.54 -12.31 -18.07
C PHE A 287 -18.24 -13.53 -18.69
N ALA A 288 -18.92 -14.36 -17.90
CA ALA A 288 -19.65 -15.52 -18.38
C ALA A 288 -20.83 -15.12 -19.30
N ARG A 289 -21.07 -15.90 -20.38
CA ARG A 289 -22.15 -15.64 -21.35
C ARG A 289 -23.42 -16.40 -20.97
N PRO A 290 -24.62 -15.82 -21.13
CA PRO A 290 -25.89 -16.53 -21.00
C PRO A 290 -26.07 -17.57 -22.11
N GLU A 291 -26.54 -18.76 -21.78
CA GLU A 291 -26.87 -19.79 -22.77
C GLU A 291 -28.05 -19.34 -23.65
N ILE A 292 -27.82 -19.20 -24.97
CA ILE A 292 -28.89 -18.89 -25.94
C ILE A 292 -29.51 -20.22 -26.42
N SER A 293 -30.01 -21.05 -25.50
CA SER A 293 -30.69 -22.30 -25.89
C SER A 293 -32.19 -22.11 -26.14
N GLY A 294 -32.85 -21.16 -25.46
CA GLY A 294 -34.32 -21.03 -25.51
C GLY A 294 -34.91 -20.47 -26.81
N LYS A 295 -34.12 -19.81 -27.66
CA LYS A 295 -34.64 -19.18 -28.91
C LYS A 295 -34.60 -20.08 -30.15
N MET A 296 -33.83 -21.17 -30.16
CA MET A 296 -33.81 -22.08 -31.32
C MET A 296 -34.94 -23.10 -31.28
N GLU A 297 -35.43 -23.49 -30.10
CA GLU A 297 -36.59 -24.38 -29.96
C GLU A 297 -37.90 -23.70 -30.38
N GLU A 298 -38.14 -22.43 -30.03
CA GLU A 298 -39.35 -21.70 -30.45
C GLU A 298 -39.44 -21.47 -31.96
N ILE A 299 -38.32 -21.18 -32.63
CA ILE A 299 -38.31 -20.94 -34.09
C ILE A 299 -38.50 -22.25 -34.86
N SER A 300 -38.05 -23.39 -34.30
CA SER A 300 -38.31 -24.71 -34.86
C SER A 300 -39.76 -25.16 -34.65
N ALA A 301 -40.36 -24.87 -33.49
CA ALA A 301 -41.73 -25.27 -33.15
C ALA A 301 -42.81 -24.53 -33.96
N VAL A 302 -42.56 -23.25 -34.32
CA VAL A 302 -43.53 -22.44 -35.08
C VAL A 302 -43.71 -22.95 -36.51
N LYS A 303 -42.70 -23.62 -37.12
CA LYS A 303 -42.81 -24.11 -38.50
C LYS A 303 -43.46 -25.50 -38.63
N VAL A 304 -43.59 -26.25 -37.54
CA VAL A 304 -44.19 -27.60 -37.55
C VAL A 304 -45.69 -27.57 -37.23
N ASN A 305 -46.17 -26.52 -36.56
CA ASN A 305 -47.57 -26.43 -36.15
C ASN A 305 -48.50 -26.00 -37.30
N ASP A 306 -48.03 -25.16 -38.22
CA ASP A 306 -48.81 -24.71 -39.38
C ASP A 306 -49.07 -25.83 -40.42
N LEU A 307 -48.22 -26.86 -40.45
CA LEU A 307 -48.39 -28.02 -41.35
C LEU A 307 -49.38 -29.06 -40.79
N LYS A 308 -49.54 -29.14 -39.46
CA LYS A 308 -50.49 -30.07 -38.83
C LYS A 308 -51.93 -29.57 -38.91
N GLN A 309 -52.15 -28.26 -38.92
CA GLN A 309 -53.51 -27.68 -38.98
C GLN A 309 -54.22 -27.88 -40.33
N ILE A 310 -53.51 -28.27 -41.38
CA ILE A 310 -54.06 -28.49 -42.73
C ILE A 310 -54.53 -29.95 -42.93
N VAL A 311 -54.04 -30.91 -42.13
CA VAL A 311 -54.28 -32.35 -42.38
C VAL A 311 -55.49 -32.92 -41.63
N GLU A 312 -55.95 -32.29 -40.53
CA GLU A 312 -56.95 -32.91 -39.63
C GLU A 312 -58.38 -32.34 -39.72
N LYS A 313 -58.79 -31.83 -40.88
CA LYS A 313 -60.20 -31.47 -41.12
C LYS A 313 -60.94 -32.58 -41.90
N LYS A 314 -61.48 -33.59 -41.18
CA LYS A 314 -62.73 -34.32 -41.52
C LYS A 314 -63.17 -35.32 -40.41
N VAL A 315 -64.01 -34.84 -39.47
CA VAL A 315 -65.45 -35.19 -39.24
C VAL A 315 -65.82 -36.69 -39.08
N PRO A 316 -66.78 -37.11 -38.20
CA PRO A 316 -66.91 -37.02 -36.73
C PRO A 316 -67.42 -38.37 -36.10
N GLU A 317 -67.55 -38.52 -34.77
CA GLU A 317 -68.75 -39.09 -34.10
C GLU A 317 -68.63 -39.15 -32.56
N LYS A 318 -69.78 -39.35 -31.93
CA LYS A 318 -70.31 -38.83 -30.66
C LYS A 318 -70.04 -39.69 -29.40
N THR A 319 -69.96 -38.97 -28.26
CA THR A 319 -70.51 -39.26 -26.90
C THR A 319 -69.88 -40.46 -26.14
N ILE A 320 -69.39 -40.32 -24.90
CA ILE A 320 -70.14 -40.22 -23.63
C ILE A 320 -69.27 -39.58 -22.53
N GLU A 321 -69.90 -38.72 -21.71
CA GLU A 321 -69.39 -38.10 -20.47
C GLU A 321 -69.23 -39.11 -19.32
N VAL A 322 -68.37 -38.82 -18.32
CA VAL A 322 -68.69 -38.90 -16.87
C VAL A 322 -67.47 -38.53 -15.99
N ALA A 323 -67.77 -37.64 -15.02
CA ALA A 323 -67.21 -37.40 -13.68
C ALA A 323 -65.71 -37.07 -13.43
N VAL A 324 -65.48 -35.75 -13.29
CA VAL A 324 -64.91 -34.99 -12.16
C VAL A 324 -64.27 -35.76 -10.98
N ASP A 325 -63.00 -35.45 -10.70
CA ASP A 325 -62.41 -35.03 -9.41
C ASP A 325 -60.92 -34.67 -9.64
N THR A 326 -60.21 -33.73 -8.99
CA THR A 326 -60.37 -33.03 -7.71
C THR A 326 -59.51 -31.74 -7.75
N VAL A 327 -59.92 -30.68 -7.03
CA VAL A 327 -59.19 -29.42 -6.85
C VAL A 327 -58.52 -29.35 -5.46
N LYS A 328 -57.31 -28.78 -5.44
CA LYS A 328 -56.51 -28.30 -4.30
C LYS A 328 -57.32 -27.56 -3.21
N LYS A 329 -56.88 -27.64 -1.94
CA LYS A 329 -56.22 -26.54 -1.18
C LYS A 329 -56.19 -26.76 0.35
N ASN A 330 -55.00 -26.47 0.90
CA ASN A 330 -54.66 -25.66 2.09
C ASN A 330 -55.05 -26.03 3.54
N ALA A 331 -54.12 -25.64 4.43
CA ALA A 331 -54.26 -25.12 5.81
C ALA A 331 -54.51 -26.14 6.94
N LEU A 332 -54.02 -26.02 8.19
CA LEU A 332 -52.96 -25.27 8.92
C LEU A 332 -52.98 -25.81 10.39
N GLU A 333 -51.96 -25.45 11.19
CA GLU A 333 -51.87 -25.52 12.70
C GLU A 333 -51.60 -26.88 13.40
N LYS A 334 -50.89 -27.03 14.53
CA LYS A 334 -50.38 -26.15 15.61
C LYS A 334 -49.22 -26.88 16.38
N VAL A 335 -48.06 -26.26 16.70
CA VAL A 335 -47.61 -25.59 17.98
C VAL A 335 -47.28 -26.62 19.11
N VAL A 336 -46.07 -26.68 19.72
CA VAL A 336 -45.61 -25.93 20.94
C VAL A 336 -44.17 -26.34 21.41
N ILE A 337 -43.26 -25.34 21.56
CA ILE A 337 -42.27 -24.97 22.65
C ILE A 337 -41.13 -25.96 23.03
N GLU A 338 -39.83 -25.61 23.17
CA GLU A 338 -39.18 -24.58 24.02
C GLU A 338 -37.76 -24.10 23.55
N VAL A 339 -37.27 -23.04 24.22
CA VAL A 339 -36.39 -21.93 23.80
C VAL A 339 -34.89 -22.14 24.10
N SER A 340 -33.99 -21.66 23.23
CA SER A 340 -32.69 -21.09 23.62
C SER A 340 -32.23 -20.01 22.62
N GLN A 341 -31.85 -18.84 23.15
CA GLN A 341 -31.43 -17.64 22.42
C GLN A 341 -29.99 -17.75 21.91
N LEU A 342 -29.68 -17.24 20.72
CA LEU A 342 -29.23 -15.85 20.47
C LEU A 342 -28.61 -15.79 19.06
N ASP A 343 -29.32 -15.19 18.12
CA ASP A 343 -28.83 -15.01 16.74
C ASP A 343 -28.05 -13.71 16.58
N THR A 344 -27.01 -13.85 15.77
CA THR A 344 -26.11 -12.83 15.27
C THR A 344 -26.71 -12.24 13.99
N VAL A 345 -27.06 -10.95 13.94
CA VAL A 345 -27.18 -10.24 12.64
C VAL A 345 -26.76 -8.78 12.76
N SER A 346 -25.89 -8.40 11.83
CA SER A 346 -25.43 -7.05 11.51
C SER A 346 -26.49 -6.29 10.71
N ILE A 347 -26.72 -5.01 11.01
CA ILE A 347 -27.33 -4.09 10.04
C ILE A 347 -26.50 -2.80 9.98
N SER A 348 -25.99 -2.56 8.78
CA SER A 348 -25.47 -1.29 8.29
C SER A 348 -26.64 -0.38 7.94
N SER A 349 -26.70 0.82 8.52
CA SER A 349 -27.45 1.94 7.92
C SER A 349 -26.70 3.24 8.13
N LYS A 350 -26.21 3.79 7.02
CA LYS A 350 -25.83 5.19 6.86
C LYS A 350 -27.12 6.00 6.75
N VAL A 351 -27.30 7.03 7.57
CA VAL A 351 -28.27 8.11 7.35
C VAL A 351 -27.53 9.44 7.47
N THR A 352 -27.79 10.33 6.52
CA THR A 352 -27.30 11.72 6.43
C THR A 352 -28.52 12.64 6.42
N ILE A 353 -28.30 13.95 6.65
CA ILE A 353 -29.17 15.13 6.43
C ILE A 353 -29.99 15.50 7.69
N SER A 354 -30.13 16.75 8.19
CA SER A 354 -29.71 18.12 7.81
C SER A 354 -29.99 19.11 8.97
N ASP A 355 -29.14 20.12 9.10
CA ASP A 355 -29.39 21.58 9.14
C ASP A 355 -30.52 22.23 10.00
N GLY A 356 -30.18 23.33 10.70
CA GLY A 356 -31.15 24.38 11.10
C GLY A 356 -30.94 25.17 12.41
N LEU A 357 -30.23 26.32 12.31
CA LEU A 357 -30.46 27.63 13.02
C LEU A 357 -30.22 27.71 14.57
N LYS A 358 -29.69 28.79 15.19
CA LYS A 358 -29.53 30.21 14.82
C LYS A 358 -28.54 30.94 15.78
N ARG A 359 -27.86 31.94 15.19
CA ARG A 359 -26.97 33.03 15.69
C ARG A 359 -27.12 33.52 17.16
N ASN A 360 -25.97 33.81 17.81
CA ASN A 360 -25.52 35.18 18.10
C ASN A 360 -24.00 35.21 18.40
N GLY A 361 -23.33 36.24 17.87
CA GLY A 361 -21.87 36.31 17.78
C GLY A 361 -21.15 36.68 19.08
N LEU A 362 -19.91 36.20 19.19
CA LEU A 362 -18.71 36.88 19.68
C LEU A 362 -17.54 35.87 19.54
N SER A 363 -16.43 36.26 18.92
CA SER A 363 -15.16 35.53 18.98
C SER A 363 -14.27 36.16 20.08
N PRO A 364 -13.09 35.62 20.44
CA PRO A 364 -12.65 34.23 20.60
C PRO A 364 -11.81 34.09 21.89
N PHE A 365 -12.31 33.48 22.97
CA PHE A 365 -11.43 33.05 24.09
C PHE A 365 -11.93 31.73 24.65
N ALA A 366 -11.26 30.65 24.23
CA ALA A 366 -11.39 29.33 24.81
C ALA A 366 -10.60 29.30 26.12
N THR A 367 -11.30 29.32 27.26
CA THR A 367 -10.81 28.63 28.45
C THR A 367 -11.33 27.19 28.39
N ARG A 368 -10.51 26.32 27.81
CA ARG A 368 -10.69 24.87 27.76
C ARG A 368 -10.82 24.36 29.19
N ARG A 369 -12.01 23.88 29.57
CA ARG A 369 -12.18 22.96 30.69
C ARG A 369 -11.35 21.70 30.38
N VAL A 370 -10.62 21.23 31.39
CA VAL A 370 -9.81 20.01 31.36
C VAL A 370 -10.77 18.83 31.21
N ASP A 371 -10.84 18.24 30.02
CA ASP A 371 -11.50 16.95 29.81
C ASP A 371 -10.63 15.87 30.46
N PHE A 372 -11.14 15.27 31.54
CA PHE A 372 -10.58 14.05 32.12
C PHE A 372 -10.80 12.92 31.10
N GLN A 373 -9.76 12.56 30.35
CA GLN A 373 -9.79 11.38 29.49
C GLN A 373 -9.57 10.14 30.38
N PRO A 374 -10.41 9.09 30.28
CA PRO A 374 -10.20 7.86 31.03
C PRO A 374 -8.86 7.22 30.62
N GLN A 375 -7.97 6.98 31.58
CA GLN A 375 -6.64 6.43 31.35
C GLN A 375 -6.63 4.91 31.56
N PRO A 376 -5.95 4.13 30.70
CA PRO A 376 -5.80 2.69 30.88
C PRO A 376 -4.88 2.37 32.08
N LEU A 377 -5.06 1.19 32.67
CA LEU A 377 -4.17 0.68 33.72
C LEU A 377 -2.80 0.30 33.13
N ILE A 378 -1.70 0.71 33.77
CA ILE A 378 -0.33 0.44 33.27
C ILE A 378 0.40 -0.48 34.24
N MET A 379 0.98 -1.56 33.70
CA MET A 379 1.70 -2.59 34.42
C MET A 379 3.10 -2.76 33.83
N VAL A 380 4.16 -2.71 34.66
CA VAL A 380 5.55 -2.98 34.24
C VAL A 380 6.09 -4.17 35.02
N ASP A 381 6.54 -5.20 34.32
CA ASP A 381 7.01 -6.48 34.90
C ASP A 381 6.07 -7.03 35.99
N GLY A 382 4.75 -6.88 35.76
CA GLY A 382 3.71 -7.35 36.67
C GLY A 382 3.37 -6.42 37.85
N LYS A 383 3.90 -5.19 37.91
CA LYS A 383 3.56 -4.17 38.93
C LYS A 383 2.83 -2.96 38.35
N GLU A 384 1.80 -2.47 39.06
CA GLU A 384 1.03 -1.27 38.69
C GLU A 384 1.89 0.00 38.84
N ILE A 385 1.89 0.85 37.82
CA ILE A 385 2.58 2.16 37.84
C ILE A 385 1.64 3.28 37.41
N THR A 386 1.91 4.51 37.85
CA THR A 386 1.15 5.69 37.42
C THR A 386 1.59 6.20 36.05
N GLY A 387 0.75 7.01 35.39
CA GLY A 387 1.09 7.66 34.12
C GLY A 387 2.36 8.52 34.19
N GLU A 388 2.62 9.16 35.33
CA GLU A 388 3.85 9.94 35.57
C GLU A 388 5.09 9.03 35.67
N GLN A 389 4.96 7.86 36.29
CA GLN A 389 6.04 6.87 36.38
C GLN A 389 6.34 6.23 35.02
N MET A 390 5.33 6.11 34.15
CA MET A 390 5.49 5.64 32.78
C MET A 390 6.35 6.61 31.95
N GLU A 391 6.17 7.92 32.12
CA GLU A 391 6.99 8.92 31.41
C GLU A 391 8.47 8.86 31.79
N ALA A 392 8.80 8.34 32.97
CA ALA A 392 10.17 8.18 33.45
C ALA A 392 10.88 6.92 32.93
N ILE A 393 10.17 6.01 32.26
CA ILE A 393 10.77 4.78 31.72
C ILE A 393 11.57 5.10 30.47
N ASN A 394 12.87 4.80 30.49
CA ASN A 394 13.69 4.89 29.29
C ASN A 394 13.17 3.89 28.23
N PRO A 395 12.75 4.36 27.03
CA PRO A 395 12.23 3.50 25.97
C PRO A 395 13.19 2.37 25.55
N ASP A 396 14.50 2.56 25.71
CA ASP A 396 15.51 1.59 25.29
C ASP A 396 15.53 0.33 26.18
N MET A 397 15.03 0.44 27.42
CA MET A 397 14.95 -0.65 28.40
C MET A 397 13.72 -1.54 28.21
N ILE A 398 12.75 -1.10 27.40
CA ILE A 398 11.51 -1.85 27.16
C ILE A 398 11.80 -3.01 26.20
N GLU A 399 11.47 -4.22 26.64
CA GLU A 399 11.50 -5.44 25.84
C GLU A 399 10.24 -5.57 24.99
N SER A 400 9.07 -5.41 25.60
CA SER A 400 7.80 -5.50 24.90
C SER A 400 6.71 -4.68 25.57
N ILE A 401 5.71 -4.26 24.78
CA ILE A 401 4.49 -3.61 25.24
C ILE A 401 3.30 -4.38 24.66
N SER A 402 2.40 -4.83 25.51
CA SER A 402 1.18 -5.56 25.15
C SER A 402 -0.03 -4.80 25.66
N VAL A 403 -1.10 -4.70 24.85
CA VAL A 403 -2.32 -3.99 25.23
C VAL A 403 -3.49 -4.97 25.27
N LEU A 404 -4.13 -5.08 26.44
CA LEU A 404 -5.35 -5.85 26.67
C LEU A 404 -6.56 -4.92 26.60
N LYS A 405 -7.61 -5.34 25.91
CA LYS A 405 -8.83 -4.54 25.68
C LYS A 405 -9.99 -4.99 26.58
N ASP A 406 -10.79 -4.01 26.93
CA ASP A 406 -11.91 -3.89 27.88
C ASP A 406 -12.52 -5.19 28.44
N LYS A 407 -13.00 -6.13 27.61
CA LYS A 407 -13.71 -7.34 28.12
C LYS A 407 -12.77 -8.40 28.71
N GLU A 408 -11.55 -8.50 28.19
CA GLU A 408 -10.56 -9.48 28.66
C GLU A 408 -9.72 -8.92 29.82
N SER A 409 -9.54 -7.59 29.85
CA SER A 409 -8.76 -6.88 30.86
C SER A 409 -9.48 -6.80 32.21
N VAL A 410 -10.79 -6.53 32.22
CA VAL A 410 -11.62 -6.53 33.44
C VAL A 410 -11.67 -7.92 34.10
N ARG A 411 -11.66 -8.99 33.29
CA ARG A 411 -11.67 -10.37 33.82
C ARG A 411 -10.38 -10.73 34.59
N ILE A 412 -9.25 -10.13 34.24
CA ILE A 412 -7.93 -10.45 34.81
C ILE A 412 -7.52 -9.45 35.91
N TYR A 413 -7.86 -8.17 35.74
CA TYR A 413 -7.38 -7.07 36.59
C TYR A 413 -8.51 -6.29 37.30
N GLY A 414 -9.77 -6.73 37.17
CA GLY A 414 -10.92 -6.14 37.85
C GLY A 414 -11.36 -4.77 37.29
N ASP A 415 -12.17 -4.05 38.06
CA ASP A 415 -12.84 -2.81 37.60
C ASP A 415 -11.87 -1.69 37.19
N LYS A 416 -10.64 -1.68 37.73
CA LYS A 416 -9.58 -0.73 37.33
C LYS A 416 -9.16 -0.85 35.86
N ALA A 417 -9.47 -1.98 35.22
CA ALA A 417 -9.11 -2.30 33.85
C ALA A 417 -10.25 -2.09 32.84
N GLU A 418 -11.29 -1.36 33.24
CA GLU A 418 -12.46 -0.99 32.42
C GLU A 418 -12.07 -0.27 31.12
N HIS A 419 -10.96 0.47 31.14
CA HIS A 419 -10.43 1.22 30.00
C HIS A 419 -9.20 0.56 29.35
N GLY A 420 -9.01 -0.75 29.58
CA GLY A 420 -7.90 -1.55 29.06
C GLY A 420 -6.66 -1.53 29.94
N VAL A 421 -5.72 -2.44 29.65
CA VAL A 421 -4.46 -2.59 30.40
C VAL A 421 -3.28 -2.58 29.43
N ILE A 422 -2.25 -1.80 29.76
CA ILE A 422 -0.96 -1.77 29.06
C ILE A 422 0.05 -2.54 29.91
N LEU A 423 0.56 -3.64 29.39
CA LEU A 423 1.60 -4.48 30.00
C LEU A 423 2.93 -4.15 29.34
N ILE A 424 3.94 -3.86 30.13
CA ILE A 424 5.29 -3.53 29.68
C ILE A 424 6.24 -4.52 30.33
N THR A 425 7.09 -5.15 29.53
CA THR A 425 8.16 -6.04 30.00
C THR A 425 9.49 -5.38 29.73
N LEU A 426 10.42 -5.39 30.68
CA LEU A 426 11.76 -4.82 30.53
C LEU A 426 12.81 -5.91 30.20
N LYS A 427 13.87 -5.54 29.47
CA LYS A 427 14.89 -6.49 29.00
C LYS A 427 15.70 -7.11 30.16
N GLY A 428 15.77 -8.44 30.17
CA GLY A 428 16.23 -9.27 31.29
C GLY A 428 17.73 -9.30 31.68
N GLU A 429 18.59 -8.38 31.22
CA GLU A 429 19.98 -8.31 31.72
C GLU A 429 20.20 -7.31 32.88
N ASN A 430 19.23 -6.42 33.15
CA ASN A 430 19.29 -5.47 34.27
C ASN A 430 18.12 -5.62 35.27
N ALA A 431 17.37 -6.73 35.21
CA ALA A 431 16.25 -6.98 36.14
C ALA A 431 16.69 -7.10 37.62
N ASN A 432 17.99 -7.30 37.88
CA ASN A 432 18.58 -7.32 39.22
C ASN A 432 19.21 -5.98 39.67
N ASP A 433 19.29 -4.97 38.80
CA ASP A 433 19.72 -3.61 39.20
C ASP A 433 18.59 -2.79 39.83
N LEU A 434 17.33 -3.26 39.72
CA LEU A 434 16.18 -2.72 40.46
C LEU A 434 16.28 -2.90 41.99
N ASN A 435 17.14 -3.81 42.48
CA ASN A 435 17.43 -3.99 43.91
C ASN A 435 18.80 -3.43 44.34
N LYS A 436 19.60 -2.89 43.42
CA LYS A 436 20.89 -2.25 43.71
C LYS A 436 20.90 -0.74 43.49
N LEU A 437 19.85 -0.18 42.88
CA LEU A 437 19.34 1.11 43.33
C LEU A 437 18.62 0.91 44.67
N SER A 438 19.41 0.76 45.74
CA SER A 438 19.02 1.39 46.99
C SER A 438 18.67 2.83 46.63
N PHE A 439 17.36 3.09 46.51
CA PHE A 439 16.76 4.39 46.68
C PHE A 439 17.27 4.90 48.02
N SER A 440 18.46 5.51 48.02
CA SER A 440 18.68 6.67 48.86
C SER A 440 17.53 7.58 48.49
N THR A 441 16.61 7.72 49.44
CA THR A 441 15.64 8.78 49.50
C THR A 441 16.29 10.09 49.08
N MET A 442 16.28 10.39 47.79
CA MET A 442 16.07 11.74 47.31
C MET A 442 14.56 11.85 47.35
N ASN A 443 14.03 12.19 48.52
CA ASN A 443 13.41 13.49 48.72
C ASN A 443 12.86 14.01 47.40
N SER A 444 11.53 14.10 47.36
CA SER A 444 10.84 15.11 46.61
C SER A 444 11.54 16.45 46.82
N ASP A 445 12.58 16.71 46.04
CA ASP A 445 13.01 18.06 45.74
C ASP A 445 11.86 18.60 44.91
N GLU A 446 10.92 19.18 45.63
CA GLU A 446 9.80 19.97 45.16
C GLU A 446 10.19 20.62 43.83
N LEU A 447 9.63 20.13 42.73
CA LEU A 447 9.92 20.67 41.40
C LEU A 447 9.53 22.14 41.42
N VAL A 448 10.52 23.02 41.31
CA VAL A 448 10.27 24.46 41.30
C VAL A 448 10.10 24.90 39.86
N LYS A 449 9.01 25.63 39.62
CA LYS A 449 8.82 26.36 38.37
C LYS A 449 9.79 27.56 38.38
N VAL A 450 10.82 27.48 37.55
CA VAL A 450 11.80 28.53 37.31
C VAL A 450 11.31 29.41 36.19
N THR A 451 11.31 30.72 36.41
CA THR A 451 11.10 31.73 35.37
C THR A 451 12.35 32.58 35.22
N GLY A 452 12.70 33.00 34.01
CA GLY A 452 13.93 33.75 33.84
C GLY A 452 14.05 34.52 32.54
N THR A 453 15.09 35.35 32.43
CA THR A 453 15.44 36.05 31.19
C THR A 453 16.86 35.75 30.75
N VAL A 454 17.06 35.63 29.43
CA VAL A 454 18.37 35.51 28.80
C VAL A 454 18.62 36.76 27.96
N LYS A 455 19.71 37.47 28.25
CA LYS A 455 20.12 38.70 27.57
C LYS A 455 21.57 38.63 27.11
N ASP A 456 21.95 39.48 26.16
CA ASP A 456 23.34 39.66 25.74
C ASP A 456 24.09 40.69 26.62
N HIS A 457 25.40 40.82 26.41
CA HIS A 457 26.27 41.81 27.06
C HIS A 457 25.84 43.28 26.86
N LEU A 458 24.96 43.56 25.88
CA LEU A 458 24.38 44.88 25.60
C LEU A 458 22.98 45.04 26.21
N ASN A 459 22.54 44.07 27.02
CA ASN A 459 21.24 44.00 27.69
C ASN A 459 20.03 43.81 26.74
N ASN A 460 20.27 43.36 25.51
CA ASN A 460 19.21 42.98 24.57
C ASN A 460 18.73 41.55 24.86
N PRO A 461 17.44 41.24 24.70
CA PRO A 461 16.93 39.88 24.88
C PRO A 461 17.46 38.93 23.80
N ILE A 462 17.89 37.74 24.22
CA ILE A 462 18.31 36.68 23.30
C ILE A 462 17.13 35.75 23.04
N VAL A 463 16.64 35.76 21.80
CA VAL A 463 15.58 34.88 21.32
C VAL A 463 16.18 33.54 20.93
N GLY A 464 15.56 32.44 21.38
CA GLY A 464 16.00 31.10 20.96
C GLY A 464 17.17 30.52 21.77
N ALA A 465 17.52 31.10 22.92
CA ALA A 465 18.54 30.55 23.82
C ALA A 465 18.03 29.23 24.44
N SER A 466 18.87 28.20 24.41
CA SER A 466 18.56 26.88 24.99
C SER A 466 18.83 26.90 26.49
N VAL A 467 17.83 26.55 27.30
CA VAL A 467 17.92 26.40 28.75
C VAL A 467 17.65 24.95 29.11
N SER A 468 18.63 24.22 29.61
CA SER A 468 18.54 22.78 29.88
C SER A 468 18.95 22.45 31.31
N ILE A 469 18.43 21.37 31.88
CA ILE A 469 18.86 20.88 33.20
C ILE A 469 20.09 19.99 33.00
N SER A 470 21.21 20.37 33.60
CA SER A 470 22.52 19.72 33.45
C SER A 470 22.44 18.23 33.80
N GLY A 471 22.88 17.37 32.88
CA GLY A 471 22.84 15.91 33.06
C GLY A 471 21.52 15.25 32.64
N THR A 472 20.56 16.02 32.12
CA THR A 472 19.28 15.51 31.60
C THR A 472 19.04 15.99 30.17
N THR A 473 18.02 15.42 29.52
CA THR A 473 17.50 15.88 28.22
C THR A 473 16.36 16.89 28.35
N LEU A 474 16.00 17.30 29.58
CA LEU A 474 14.93 18.25 29.85
C LEU A 474 15.43 19.68 29.65
N GLY A 475 14.69 20.46 28.87
CA GLY A 475 15.03 21.85 28.56
C GLY A 475 13.88 22.62 27.93
N THR A 476 14.04 23.93 27.85
CA THR A 476 13.13 24.89 27.24
C THR A 476 13.95 25.89 26.41
N VAL A 477 13.26 26.76 25.68
CA VAL A 477 13.88 27.77 24.83
C VAL A 477 13.31 29.14 25.18
N SER A 478 14.15 30.19 25.13
CA SER A 478 13.69 31.56 25.38
C SER A 478 12.81 32.12 24.25
N ASP A 479 11.80 32.91 24.61
CA ASP A 479 10.85 33.53 23.68
C ASP A 479 11.41 34.80 22.98
N ALA A 480 10.55 35.51 22.24
CA ALA A 480 10.90 36.73 21.50
C ALA A 480 11.40 37.90 22.39
N TYR A 481 11.17 37.82 23.69
CA TYR A 481 11.61 38.80 24.68
C TYR A 481 12.68 38.24 25.62
N GLY A 482 13.24 37.06 25.30
CA GLY A 482 14.28 36.40 26.07
C GLY A 482 13.77 35.70 27.33
N HIS A 483 12.46 35.60 27.55
CA HIS A 483 11.89 34.93 28.72
C HIS A 483 11.85 33.41 28.54
N PHE A 484 12.07 32.66 29.63
CA PHE A 484 11.93 31.20 29.65
C PHE A 484 11.23 30.72 30.92
N VAL A 485 10.62 29.54 30.82
CA VAL A 485 9.97 28.85 31.95
C VAL A 485 10.34 27.37 31.90
N ILE A 486 10.86 26.84 33.01
CA ILE A 486 11.25 25.42 33.14
C ILE A 486 10.97 24.90 34.54
N SER A 487 10.45 23.68 34.67
CA SER A 487 10.31 23.01 35.97
C SER A 487 11.56 22.19 36.25
N ALA A 488 12.29 22.51 37.31
CA ALA A 488 13.55 21.86 37.65
C ALA A 488 13.64 21.56 39.16
N PRO A 489 14.31 20.48 39.58
CA PRO A 489 14.60 20.22 40.99
C PRO A 489 15.44 21.34 41.60
N ARG A 490 15.18 21.74 42.86
CA ARG A 490 15.96 22.81 43.54
C ARG A 490 17.46 22.52 43.59
N SER A 491 17.86 21.25 43.68
CA SER A 491 19.27 20.84 43.69
C SER A 491 19.96 20.81 42.32
N ALA A 492 19.23 21.04 41.22
CA ALA A 492 19.79 20.93 39.88
C ALA A 492 20.47 22.22 39.38
N MET A 493 21.30 22.09 38.34
CA MET A 493 21.97 23.21 37.67
C MET A 493 21.40 23.39 36.27
N LEU A 494 21.03 24.62 35.91
CA LEU A 494 20.65 25.00 34.56
C LEU A 494 21.90 25.28 33.71
N HIS A 495 21.92 24.75 32.50
CA HIS A 495 22.90 25.02 31.46
C HIS A 495 22.22 25.81 30.34
N ILE A 496 22.68 27.05 30.16
CA ILE A 496 22.11 28.03 29.24
C ILE A 496 23.13 28.32 28.15
N SER A 497 22.73 28.13 26.89
CA SER A 497 23.61 28.28 25.73
C SER A 497 22.87 28.87 24.54
N CYS A 498 23.54 29.73 23.79
CA CYS A 498 23.09 30.26 22.50
C CYS A 498 24.24 30.21 21.50
N LEU A 499 23.93 30.04 20.22
CA LEU A 499 24.93 29.98 19.15
C LEU A 499 25.79 31.26 19.14
N GLY A 500 27.12 31.11 19.21
CA GLY A 500 28.08 32.23 19.20
C GLY A 500 28.27 32.94 20.55
N MET A 501 27.73 32.39 21.65
CA MET A 501 27.84 32.95 23.00
C MET A 501 28.41 31.92 23.97
N LYS A 502 29.21 32.38 24.95
CA LYS A 502 29.80 31.52 25.98
C LYS A 502 28.68 30.92 26.86
N PRO A 503 28.60 29.59 27.00
CA PRO A 503 27.55 28.96 27.80
C PRO A 503 27.73 29.23 29.30
N VAL A 504 26.62 29.37 30.01
CA VAL A 504 26.60 29.67 31.46
C VAL A 504 25.88 28.56 32.20
N ARG A 505 26.45 28.15 33.35
CA ARG A 505 25.82 27.22 34.29
C ARG A 505 25.40 27.98 35.54
N THR A 506 24.14 27.85 35.93
CA THR A 506 23.58 28.52 37.12
C THR A 506 22.72 27.56 37.94
N ALA A 507 22.63 27.79 39.25
CA ALA A 507 21.77 26.99 40.12
C ALA A 507 20.28 27.31 39.89
N VAL A 508 19.42 26.34 40.15
CA VAL A 508 17.96 26.53 40.08
C VAL A 508 17.49 27.49 41.17
N SER A 509 16.78 28.53 40.76
CA SER A 509 16.13 29.55 41.60
C SER A 509 14.72 29.81 41.05
N SER A 510 13.78 30.35 41.82
CA SER A 510 12.46 30.73 41.32
C SER A 510 12.54 31.76 40.19
N GLU A 511 13.53 32.66 40.26
CA GLU A 511 13.84 33.62 39.20
C GLU A 511 15.33 33.56 38.81
N VAL A 512 15.62 33.48 37.50
CA VAL A 512 16.98 33.33 36.97
C VAL A 512 17.20 34.29 35.80
N ASN A 513 18.04 35.31 35.98
CA ASN A 513 18.38 36.28 34.95
C ASN A 513 19.85 36.10 34.54
N VAL A 514 20.10 35.83 33.26
CA VAL A 514 21.44 35.47 32.76
C VAL A 514 21.83 36.34 31.58
N ILE A 515 23.05 36.87 31.66
CA ILE A 515 23.71 37.61 30.58
C ILE A 515 24.72 36.68 29.93
N LEU A 516 24.57 36.44 28.62
CA LEU A 516 25.52 35.69 27.82
C LEU A 516 26.47 36.65 27.11
N ASN A 517 27.76 36.36 27.24
CA ASN A 517 28.83 37.10 26.55
C ASN A 517 29.21 36.38 25.25
N PRO A 518 29.63 37.09 24.19
CA PRO A 518 30.12 36.45 22.98
C PRO A 518 31.31 35.53 23.25
N GLU A 519 31.44 34.46 22.46
CA GLU A 519 32.68 33.69 22.38
C GLU A 519 33.75 34.56 21.70
N ASP A 520 34.97 34.57 22.25
CA ASP A 520 36.08 35.43 21.78
C ASP A 520 36.57 35.04 20.38
#